data_AF-A0A7K2E416-F1
#
_entry.id   AF-A0A7K2E416-F1
#
_cell.length_a   1.000
_cell.length_b   1.000
_cell.length_c   1.000
_cell.angle_alpha   90.00
_cell.angle_beta   90.00
_cell.angle_gamma   90.00
#
_symmetry.space_group_name_H-M   'P 1'
#
loop_
_entity.id
_entity.type
_entity.pdbx_description
1 polymer ?
#
loop_
_entity_poly.entity_id
_entity_poly.type
_entity_poly.pdbx_seq_one_letter_code
_entity_poly.pdbx_strand_id
1 'polypeptide(L)'
;MSHQKMLCLANSRKFNGRCVAGLLTDGSWMRPVTATEDGSLTPAMCMLNIGRPVQSLDVVLVSVEYRDPRLHQPENWVVANRPWRFLRTRNLSEVRDFLDSVLTDEPELLGTRTNKVTWAEIRQNPPSSSVALVKAARPVFTRNPHKRSQRRARFKHHGST
;
A
#
# COMPACT_ATOMS: atom_id res chain seq x y z
N MET A 1 0.02 -3.44 -22.63
CA MET A 1 0.79 -3.36 -21.38
C MET A 1 1.34 -1.96 -21.23
N SER A 2 1.32 -1.41 -20.02
CA SER A 2 1.82 -0.06 -19.70
C SER A 2 2.75 -0.09 -18.49
N HIS A 3 3.38 1.04 -18.18
CA HIS A 3 4.21 1.19 -16.99
C HIS A 3 3.65 2.28 -16.10
N GLN A 4 3.58 2.00 -14.80
CA GLN A 4 3.20 2.99 -13.80
C GLN A 4 4.39 3.34 -12.93
N LYS A 5 4.63 4.65 -12.77
CA LYS A 5 5.67 5.16 -11.87
C LYS A 5 5.07 5.29 -10.48
N MET A 6 5.58 4.49 -9.55
CA MET A 6 5.07 4.40 -8.19
C MET A 6 6.15 4.75 -7.17
N LEU A 7 5.81 5.58 -6.20
CA LEU A 7 6.54 5.73 -4.94
C LEU A 7 6.05 4.66 -3.96
N CYS A 8 6.87 3.66 -3.66
CA CYS A 8 6.51 2.60 -2.71
C CYS A 8 6.42 3.15 -1.28
N LEU A 9 5.29 2.95 -0.61
CA LEU A 9 5.08 3.38 0.77
C LEU A 9 4.93 2.20 1.72
N ALA A 10 4.42 1.08 1.24
CA ALA A 10 4.30 -0.15 2.00
C ALA A 10 4.87 -1.34 1.23
N ASN A 11 5.71 -2.14 1.89
CA ASN A 11 6.07 -3.49 1.46
C ASN A 11 6.01 -4.40 2.69
N SER A 12 4.89 -5.11 2.82
CA SER A 12 4.62 -6.00 3.95
C SER A 12 4.68 -7.47 3.54
N ARG A 13 4.93 -8.34 4.53
CA ARG A 13 4.91 -9.80 4.36
C ARG A 13 3.66 -10.36 5.01
N LYS A 14 2.91 -11.21 4.30
CA LYS A 14 1.81 -12.00 4.86
C LYS A 14 1.97 -13.44 4.38
N PHE A 15 2.20 -14.36 5.31
CA PHE A 15 2.57 -15.75 5.00
C PHE A 15 3.72 -15.82 3.99
N ASN A 16 3.51 -16.49 2.86
CA ASN A 16 4.48 -16.65 1.77
C ASN A 16 4.40 -15.52 0.72
N GLY A 17 3.44 -14.60 0.85
CA GLY A 17 3.21 -13.51 -0.09
C GLY A 17 3.68 -12.14 0.40
N ARG A 18 3.59 -11.17 -0.52
CA ARG A 18 3.90 -9.75 -0.31
C ARG A 18 2.68 -8.91 -0.66
N CYS A 19 2.42 -7.90 0.17
CA CYS A 19 1.52 -6.81 -0.18
C CYS A 19 2.34 -5.54 -0.31
N VAL A 20 2.32 -4.95 -1.51
CA VAL A 20 2.97 -3.68 -1.81
C VAL A 20 1.89 -2.64 -2.10
N ALA A 21 2.10 -1.41 -1.65
CA ALA A 21 1.27 -0.27 -2.01
C ALA A 21 2.12 0.99 -2.12
N GLY A 22 1.67 1.92 -2.94
CA GLY A 22 2.36 3.19 -3.17
C GLY A 22 1.49 4.20 -3.89
N LEU A 23 2.05 5.38 -4.10
CA LEU A 23 1.38 6.48 -4.80
C LEU A 23 1.92 6.60 -6.22
N LEU A 24 1.02 6.85 -7.17
CA LEU A 24 1.34 7.29 -8.53
C LEU A 24 1.72 8.77 -8.52
N THR A 25 2.19 9.28 -9.66
CA THR A 25 2.64 10.68 -9.79
C THR A 25 1.53 11.72 -9.58
N ASP A 26 0.27 11.33 -9.75
CA ASP A 26 -0.90 12.17 -9.54
C ASP A 26 -1.44 12.10 -8.10
N GLY A 27 -0.78 11.35 -7.21
CA GLY A 27 -1.23 11.14 -5.82
C GLY A 27 -2.26 10.03 -5.65
N SER A 28 -2.71 9.37 -6.73
CA SER A 28 -3.61 8.22 -6.63
C SER A 28 -2.87 6.98 -6.09
N TRP A 29 -3.59 6.14 -5.36
CA TRP A 29 -3.04 4.91 -4.84
C TRP A 29 -2.94 3.82 -5.90
N MET A 30 -1.84 3.07 -5.81
CA MET A 30 -1.60 1.85 -6.56
C MET A 30 -1.28 0.71 -5.60
N ARG A 31 -1.98 -0.41 -5.77
CA ARG A 31 -1.72 -1.68 -5.12
C ARG A 31 -1.43 -2.74 -6.18
N PRO A 32 -0.15 -3.06 -6.43
CA PRO A 32 0.21 -4.12 -7.36
C PRO A 32 -0.25 -5.49 -6.84
N VAL A 33 -0.95 -6.24 -7.68
CA VAL A 33 -1.49 -7.58 -7.37
C VAL A 33 -1.25 -8.56 -8.52
N THR A 34 -1.35 -9.85 -8.22
CA THR A 34 -1.49 -10.91 -9.23
C THR A 34 -2.95 -11.02 -9.70
N ALA A 35 -3.17 -11.70 -10.83
CA ALA A 35 -4.52 -12.05 -11.29
C ALA A 35 -5.21 -13.16 -10.45
N THR A 36 -4.57 -13.65 -9.37
CA THR A 36 -5.16 -14.64 -8.48
C THR A 36 -6.25 -14.01 -7.60
N GLU A 37 -7.11 -14.86 -7.05
CA GLU A 37 -8.22 -14.42 -6.19
C GLU A 37 -7.72 -13.66 -4.95
N ASP A 38 -6.62 -14.09 -4.33
CA ASP A 38 -6.02 -13.41 -3.18
C ASP A 38 -5.15 -12.20 -3.54
N GLY A 39 -4.79 -12.05 -4.83
CA GLY A 39 -3.98 -10.96 -5.37
C GLY A 39 -2.55 -10.89 -4.82
N SER A 40 -2.07 -11.93 -4.13
CA SER A 40 -0.78 -11.91 -3.42
C SER A 40 0.40 -11.93 -4.39
N LEU A 41 1.34 -11.00 -4.22
CA LEU A 41 2.61 -11.05 -4.94
C LEU A 41 3.54 -12.09 -4.32
N THR A 42 4.30 -12.80 -5.16
CA THR A 42 5.41 -13.62 -4.66
C THR A 42 6.62 -12.74 -4.32
N PRO A 43 7.54 -13.19 -3.44
CA PRO A 43 8.78 -12.46 -3.17
C PRO A 43 9.59 -12.16 -4.43
N ALA A 44 9.59 -13.07 -5.41
CA ALA A 44 10.29 -12.91 -6.68
C ALA A 44 9.70 -11.78 -7.54
N MET A 45 8.37 -11.63 -7.55
CA MET A 45 7.69 -10.53 -8.27
C MET A 45 8.02 -9.15 -7.70
N CYS A 46 8.36 -9.07 -6.41
CA CYS A 46 8.77 -7.83 -5.77
C CYS A 46 10.27 -7.53 -5.91
N MET A 47 11.05 -8.37 -6.61
CA MET A 47 12.47 -8.13 -6.86
C MET A 47 12.63 -7.07 -7.95
N LEU A 48 13.46 -6.08 -7.64
CA LEU A 48 13.87 -5.06 -8.59
C LEU A 48 14.94 -5.62 -9.51
N ASN A 49 15.09 -5.01 -10.69
CA ASN A 49 16.18 -5.28 -11.63
C ASN A 49 17.60 -5.08 -11.06
N ILE A 50 17.74 -4.46 -9.88
CA ILE A 50 19.00 -4.27 -9.16
C ILE A 50 19.29 -5.39 -8.13
N GLY A 51 18.53 -6.48 -8.13
CA GLY A 51 18.83 -7.67 -7.31
C GLY A 51 18.39 -7.60 -5.84
N ARG A 52 17.56 -6.62 -5.46
CA ARG A 52 16.93 -6.55 -4.13
C ARG A 52 15.41 -6.34 -4.22
N PRO A 53 14.62 -6.69 -3.20
CA PRO A 53 13.20 -6.37 -3.18
C PRO A 53 12.98 -4.85 -3.11
N VAL A 54 11.83 -4.38 -3.60
CA VAL A 54 11.37 -3.00 -3.42
C VAL A 54 11.33 -2.61 -1.94
N GLN A 55 11.68 -1.39 -1.61
CA GLN A 55 11.67 -0.86 -0.24
C GLN A 55 10.84 0.43 -0.18
N SER A 56 10.40 0.79 1.03
CA SER A 56 9.72 2.07 1.25
C SER A 56 10.61 3.22 0.75
N LEU A 57 9.98 4.20 0.10
CA LEU A 57 10.58 5.35 -0.57
C LEU A 57 11.35 5.03 -1.87
N ASP A 58 11.35 3.79 -2.34
CA ASP A 58 11.77 3.52 -3.71
C ASP A 58 10.76 4.09 -4.72
N VAL A 59 11.28 4.74 -5.75
CA VAL A 59 10.54 5.08 -6.97
C VAL A 59 10.84 4.00 -7.99
N VAL A 60 9.80 3.32 -8.45
CA VAL A 60 9.89 2.18 -9.37
C VAL A 60 8.96 2.36 -10.56
N LEU A 61 9.30 1.75 -11.69
CA LEU A 61 8.36 1.51 -12.78
C LEU A 61 7.82 0.09 -12.65
N VAL A 62 6.53 0.00 -12.37
CA VAL A 62 5.78 -1.25 -12.29
C VAL A 62 5.23 -1.56 -13.68
N SER A 63 5.56 -2.72 -14.22
CA SER A 63 4.94 -3.22 -15.45
C SER A 63 3.55 -3.75 -15.13
N VAL A 64 2.51 -3.18 -15.74
CA VAL A 64 1.11 -3.52 -15.46
C VAL A 64 0.40 -4.02 -16.72
N GLU A 65 -0.54 -4.94 -16.50
CA GLU A 65 -1.43 -5.43 -17.53
C GLU A 65 -2.67 -4.54 -17.63
N TYR A 66 -3.39 -4.36 -16.51
CA TYR A 66 -4.61 -3.57 -16.41
C TYR A 66 -4.94 -3.19 -14.95
N ARG A 67 -5.89 -2.26 -14.76
CA ARG A 67 -6.50 -1.98 -13.45
C ARG A 67 -7.54 -3.05 -13.13
N ASP A 68 -7.53 -3.58 -11.90
CA ASP A 68 -8.50 -4.57 -11.41
C ASP A 68 -9.14 -4.08 -10.10
N PRO A 69 -9.89 -2.96 -10.12
CA PRO A 69 -10.51 -2.42 -8.91
C PRO A 69 -11.52 -3.43 -8.37
N ARG A 70 -11.29 -3.94 -7.16
CA ARG A 70 -12.22 -4.84 -6.46
C ARG A 70 -12.99 -4.05 -5.42
N LEU A 71 -14.22 -4.48 -5.09
CA LEU A 71 -15.08 -3.76 -4.14
C LEU A 71 -14.39 -3.40 -2.81
N HIS A 72 -13.52 -4.27 -2.32
CA HIS A 72 -12.81 -4.08 -1.05
C HIS A 72 -11.40 -3.49 -1.22
N GLN A 73 -10.91 -3.34 -2.46
CA GLN A 73 -9.55 -2.90 -2.84
C GLN A 73 -9.60 -2.19 -4.21
N PRO A 74 -10.14 -0.96 -4.28
CA PRO A 74 -10.27 -0.22 -5.53
C PRO A 74 -8.92 0.20 -6.14
N GLU A 75 -7.84 0.12 -5.38
CA GLU A 75 -6.49 0.50 -5.79
C GLU A 75 -5.73 -0.60 -6.53
N ASN A 76 -6.35 -1.76 -6.78
CA ASN A 76 -5.67 -2.92 -7.35
C ASN A 76 -5.27 -2.73 -8.83
N TRP A 77 -4.02 -3.10 -9.13
CA TRP A 77 -3.47 -3.15 -10.49
C TRP A 77 -2.81 -4.52 -10.72
N VAL A 78 -3.25 -5.24 -11.75
CA VAL A 78 -2.65 -6.52 -12.10
C VAL A 78 -1.28 -6.28 -12.76
N VAL A 79 -0.23 -6.83 -12.15
CA VAL A 79 1.14 -6.70 -12.66
C VAL A 79 1.44 -7.74 -13.73
N ALA A 80 2.26 -7.36 -14.70
CA ALA A 80 2.84 -8.31 -15.63
C ALA A 80 3.89 -9.18 -14.91
N ASN A 81 4.13 -10.39 -15.42
CA ASN A 81 5.19 -11.27 -14.92
C ASN A 81 6.59 -10.79 -15.40
N ARG A 82 6.99 -9.59 -14.98
CA ARG A 82 8.27 -8.94 -15.32
C ARG A 82 8.85 -8.23 -14.08
N PRO A 83 10.18 -8.17 -13.93
CA PRO A 83 10.81 -7.43 -12.84
C PRO A 83 10.46 -5.94 -12.90
N TRP A 84 10.23 -5.33 -11.74
CA TRP A 84 10.03 -3.88 -11.68
C TRP A 84 11.37 -3.17 -11.86
N ARG A 85 11.34 -2.04 -12.58
CA ARG A 85 12.55 -1.26 -12.81
C ARG A 85 12.74 -0.25 -11.69
N PHE A 86 13.84 -0.37 -10.96
CA PHE A 86 14.27 0.64 -10.01
C PHE A 86 14.65 1.93 -10.73
N LEU A 87 14.16 3.07 -10.25
CA LEU A 87 14.59 4.38 -10.73
C LEU A 87 15.55 5.04 -9.74
N ARG A 88 15.15 5.10 -8.46
CA ARG A 88 15.91 5.71 -7.37
C ARG A 88 15.22 5.46 -6.03
N THR A 89 15.95 5.66 -4.95
CA THR A 89 15.37 5.80 -3.60
C THR A 89 15.28 7.29 -3.27
N ARG A 90 14.14 7.72 -2.73
CA ARG A 90 13.96 9.07 -2.18
C ARG A 90 14.20 9.05 -0.67
N ASN A 91 14.58 10.19 -0.13
CA ASN A 91 14.52 10.41 1.31
C ASN A 91 13.19 11.11 1.70
N LEU A 92 12.90 11.18 3.00
CA LEU A 92 11.65 11.75 3.49
C LEU A 92 11.51 13.25 3.23
N SER A 93 12.60 14.02 3.20
CA SER A 93 12.50 15.47 2.94
C SER A 93 12.14 15.74 1.47
N GLU A 94 12.63 14.93 0.54
CA GLU A 94 12.33 15.06 -0.90
C GLU A 94 10.87 14.76 -1.26
N VAL A 95 10.16 13.97 -0.46
CA VAL A 95 8.77 13.56 -0.75
C VAL A 95 7.76 14.20 0.19
N ARG A 96 8.20 15.00 1.18
CA ARG A 96 7.33 15.54 2.23
C ARG A 96 6.13 16.27 1.65
N ASP A 97 6.35 17.24 0.79
CA ASP A 97 5.27 18.07 0.24
C ASP A 97 4.25 17.23 -0.55
N PHE A 98 4.74 16.19 -1.26
CA PHE A 98 3.88 15.26 -1.99
C PHE A 98 3.11 14.32 -1.06
N LEU A 99 3.70 13.87 0.05
CA LEU A 99 3.00 13.08 1.05
C LEU A 99 1.96 13.92 1.78
N ASP A 100 2.30 15.17 2.12
CA ASP A 100 1.40 16.10 2.79
C ASP A 100 0.18 16.43 1.91
N SER A 101 0.34 16.49 0.58
CA SER A 101 -0.78 16.74 -0.35
C SER A 101 -1.77 15.58 -0.47
N VAL A 102 -1.44 14.38 0.04
CA VAL A 102 -2.32 13.20 0.00
C VAL A 102 -2.71 12.70 1.39
N LEU A 103 -2.37 13.45 2.44
CA LEU A 103 -2.84 13.16 3.79
C LEU A 103 -4.37 13.27 3.83
N THR A 104 -5.00 12.36 4.56
CA THR A 104 -6.43 12.43 4.85
C THR A 104 -6.67 12.39 6.35
N ASP A 105 -7.64 13.20 6.79
CA ASP A 105 -8.19 13.20 8.15
C ASP A 105 -9.45 12.33 8.27
N GLU A 106 -9.92 11.70 7.19
CA GLU A 106 -11.08 10.81 7.15
C GLU A 106 -10.66 9.35 7.05
N PRO A 107 -10.40 8.66 8.18
CA PRO A 107 -9.77 7.34 8.17
C PRO A 107 -10.80 6.22 8.19
N GLU A 108 -12.09 6.46 7.90
CA GLU A 108 -13.09 5.38 7.81
C GLU A 108 -12.86 4.55 6.54
N LEU A 109 -11.66 3.96 6.49
CA LEU A 109 -11.26 2.93 5.57
C LEU A 109 -12.27 1.81 5.69
N LEU A 110 -12.80 1.38 4.55
CA LEU A 110 -13.85 0.37 4.50
C LEU A 110 -15.20 0.80 5.13
N GLY A 111 -15.42 2.10 5.34
CA GLY A 111 -16.68 2.66 5.84
C GLY A 111 -17.00 2.32 7.30
N THR A 112 -15.98 1.99 8.10
CA THR A 112 -16.16 1.63 9.51
C THR A 112 -14.96 1.99 10.37
N ARG A 113 -15.19 2.16 11.68
CA ARG A 113 -14.15 2.37 12.71
C ARG A 113 -13.77 1.07 13.44
N THR A 114 -14.44 -0.03 13.15
CA THR A 114 -14.12 -1.33 13.73
C THR A 114 -12.88 -1.93 13.06
N ASN A 115 -12.36 -3.03 13.61
CA ASN A 115 -11.22 -3.72 13.02
C ASN A 115 -11.59 -4.75 11.94
N LYS A 116 -12.87 -4.82 11.54
CA LYS A 116 -13.40 -5.79 10.58
C LYS A 116 -14.71 -5.28 9.94
N VAL A 117 -14.89 -5.58 8.68
CA VAL A 117 -16.14 -5.36 7.93
C VAL A 117 -16.55 -6.68 7.29
N THR A 118 -17.85 -6.93 7.18
CA THR A 118 -18.40 -8.11 6.51
C THR A 118 -18.47 -7.92 5.01
N TRP A 119 -18.54 -9.04 4.27
CA TRP A 119 -18.73 -8.98 2.82
C TRP A 119 -20.09 -8.39 2.41
N ALA A 120 -21.13 -8.62 3.23
CA ALA A 120 -22.45 -8.03 3.00
C ALA A 120 -22.40 -6.50 3.08
N GLU A 121 -21.72 -5.95 4.09
CA GLU A 121 -21.52 -4.50 4.24
C GLU A 121 -20.72 -3.91 3.09
N ILE A 122 -19.61 -4.54 2.67
CA ILE A 122 -18.83 -4.08 1.50
C ILE A 122 -19.67 -4.08 0.21
N ARG A 123 -20.55 -5.07 0.02
CA ARG A 123 -21.41 -5.11 -1.17
C ARG A 123 -22.48 -4.04 -1.17
N GLN A 124 -23.00 -3.69 0.01
CA GLN A 124 -24.01 -2.64 0.16
C GLN A 124 -23.40 -1.25 0.02
N ASN A 125 -22.25 -1.02 0.65
CA ASN A 125 -21.54 0.25 0.66
C ASN A 125 -20.05 0.03 0.32
N PRO A 126 -19.70 -0.14 -0.97
CA PRO A 126 -18.32 -0.32 -1.38
C PRO A 126 -17.47 0.90 -0.99
N PRO A 127 -16.35 0.72 -0.29
CA PRO A 127 -15.49 1.84 0.07
C PRO A 127 -14.80 2.45 -1.15
N SER A 128 -14.60 3.76 -1.10
CA SER A 128 -13.79 4.49 -2.09
C SER A 128 -12.29 4.19 -1.96
N SER A 129 -11.86 3.70 -0.79
CA SER A 129 -10.46 3.34 -0.53
C SER A 129 -10.31 2.22 0.51
N SER A 130 -9.27 1.41 0.33
CA SER A 130 -8.78 0.40 1.27
C SER A 130 -7.42 0.74 1.89
N VAL A 131 -6.80 1.84 1.46
CA VAL A 131 -5.48 2.31 1.93
C VAL A 131 -5.44 3.84 2.01
N ALA A 132 -4.89 4.35 3.11
CA ALA A 132 -4.76 5.79 3.33
C ALA A 132 -3.40 6.14 3.90
N LEU A 133 -2.97 7.38 3.65
CA LEU A 133 -1.85 7.99 4.34
C LEU A 133 -2.41 8.94 5.39
N VAL A 134 -1.98 8.76 6.64
CA VAL A 134 -2.49 9.52 7.77
C VAL A 134 -1.34 10.14 8.56
N LYS A 135 -1.61 11.28 9.20
CA LYS A 135 -0.68 11.89 10.13
C LYS A 135 -0.89 11.30 11.52
N ALA A 136 0.03 10.42 11.93
CA ALA A 136 -0.02 9.82 13.26
C ALA A 136 0.49 10.80 14.33
N ALA A 137 -0.37 11.18 15.28
CA ALA A 137 0.05 11.94 16.45
C ALA A 137 0.60 11.01 17.53
N ARG A 138 1.85 11.28 17.97
CA ARG A 138 2.52 10.60 19.08
C ARG A 138 2.46 9.06 18.97
N PRO A 139 2.96 8.46 17.88
CA PRO A 139 2.93 7.00 17.74
C PRO A 139 3.78 6.31 18.79
N VAL A 140 3.19 5.35 19.48
CA VAL A 140 3.86 4.44 20.41
C VAL A 140 4.17 3.14 19.67
N PHE A 141 5.44 2.80 19.60
CA PHE A 141 5.90 1.55 18.99
C PHE A 141 6.14 0.49 20.05
N THR A 142 5.41 -0.62 19.96
CA THR A 142 5.63 -1.80 20.81
C THR A 142 6.17 -2.96 19.99
N ARG A 143 6.97 -3.83 20.62
CA ARG A 143 7.40 -5.09 20.02
C ARG A 143 6.48 -6.20 20.52
N ASN A 144 6.11 -7.12 19.63
CA ASN A 144 5.42 -8.33 20.05
C ASN A 144 6.40 -9.22 20.85
N PRO A 145 6.11 -9.57 22.12
CA PRO A 145 7.01 -10.37 22.94
C PRO A 145 7.23 -11.78 22.38
N HIS A 146 6.23 -12.35 21.69
CA HIS A 146 6.28 -13.69 21.10
C HIS A 146 6.77 -13.68 19.64
N LYS A 147 6.83 -12.51 18.99
CA LYS A 147 7.35 -12.34 17.63
C LYS A 147 8.20 -11.08 17.57
N ARG A 148 9.43 -11.14 18.11
CA ARG A 148 10.31 -9.98 18.35
C ARG A 148 10.61 -9.12 17.10
N SER A 149 10.44 -9.68 15.90
CA SER A 149 10.55 -8.98 14.61
C SER A 149 9.33 -8.13 14.24
N GLN A 150 8.17 -8.40 14.85
CA GLN A 150 6.94 -7.66 14.62
C GLN A 150 6.88 -6.44 15.55
N ARG A 151 6.95 -5.25 14.95
CA ARG A 151 6.67 -3.98 15.61
C ARG A 151 5.23 -3.57 15.34
N ARG A 152 4.55 -3.01 16.33
CA ARG A 152 3.21 -2.45 16.23
C ARG A 152 3.26 -0.98 16.60
N ALA A 153 2.72 -0.12 15.75
CA ALA A 153 2.44 1.26 16.11
C ALA A 153 1.02 1.35 16.69
N ARG A 154 0.85 2.13 17.75
CA ARG A 154 -0.43 2.60 18.26
C ARG A 154 -0.39 4.11 18.31
N PHE A 155 -1.39 4.77 17.75
CA PHE A 155 -1.51 6.21 17.76
C PHE A 155 -2.98 6.59 17.80
N LYS A 156 -3.28 7.79 18.27
CA LYS A 156 -4.59 8.39 18.02
C LYS A 156 -4.53 9.05 16.65
N HIS A 157 -5.43 8.64 15.78
CA HIS A 157 -5.72 9.41 14.59
C HIS A 157 -6.54 10.62 15.03
N HIS A 158 -6.05 11.82 14.82
CA HIS A 158 -6.86 13.02 14.96
C HIS A 158 -7.60 13.19 13.64
N GLY A 159 -8.72 12.45 13.47
CA GLY A 159 -9.68 12.89 12.47
C GLY A 159 -10.27 14.20 12.96
N SER A 160 -10.42 15.18 12.10
CA SER A 160 -11.19 16.39 12.42
C SER A 160 -12.56 15.94 12.95
N THR A 161 -12.89 16.38 14.17
CA THR A 161 -14.27 16.31 14.70
C THR A 161 -15.19 17.18 13.87
#